data_AF-A0A812QCZ5-F1
#
_entry.id   AF-A0A812QCZ5-F1
#
_cell.length_a   1.000
_cell.length_b   1.000
_cell.length_c   1.000
_cell.angle_alpha   90.00
_cell.angle_beta   90.00
_cell.angle_gamma   90.00
#
_symmetry.space_group_name_H-M   'P 1'
#
loop_
_entity.id
_entity.type
_entity.pdbx_description
1 polymer ?
#
loop_
_entity_poly.entity_id
_entity_poly.type
_entity_poly.pdbx_seq_one_letter_code
_entity_poly.pdbx_strand_id
1 'polypeptide(L)'
;KKVCRNVEIGHRDANKKWHEAEAALSTALRSKQETEAEDAEMTAYVQNVEKGIGIDASALLSPTASMSCLDSQERSGHIPVKGSAAFLERARLMRFRASEAGKKLKDHAKRRLRIKITDIFKEVKRRQSLRYHQDKVRKFREKLHELGRGPNASTGDADDFSLGLGVISDSFEDDATPRRRCILESLSLEELEMLRADPRWYIEASLQPDGQDENFHGNRERLIDFFTPARKDRHVSIECYSQRLWARLAAASEAMQDSQDSAQTDVRIRSLFGRGSGMGSRVASQGLSTQPSAMQSISDRGPDSQMFSSLSAGSLPRREPIRADQVSPTMEKVWDKYRRKEARDAQMLEDRRLAAEERMARNAFKVSQQLREYESSQSKYKELHKLRMSDALERKAARDAEVQERLAVMDEFKLRKIRHALDVADEQLERKRDKVSEGLEVWQTAVRRARRHQHMQERKALAQLQASQEAYAARLAKVGETRGEKTESQAQKNDKLKARIQVSLMQQLEEQRKLDCDRILIASEQKVEAARYRRYHHANKYNFLERAFGEQVKFDHKYSYTPSRKGRQQMSQSTDGL
;
A
#
# COMPACT_ATOMS: atom_id res chain seq x y z
N LYS A 1 3.04 -36.46 -31.94
CA LYS A 1 3.28 -36.43 -30.46
C LYS A 1 3.37 -35.01 -29.88
N LYS A 2 4.16 -34.07 -30.42
CA LYS A 2 4.19 -32.66 -29.93
C LYS A 2 2.87 -31.89 -30.15
N VAL A 3 2.19 -32.11 -31.28
CA VAL A 3 0.91 -31.43 -31.59
C VAL A 3 -0.22 -31.87 -30.64
N CYS A 4 -0.29 -33.16 -30.28
CA CYS A 4 -1.31 -33.67 -29.35
C CYS A 4 -1.14 -33.10 -27.93
N ARG A 5 0.10 -32.93 -27.44
CA ARG A 5 0.36 -32.31 -26.13
C ARG A 5 -0.09 -30.85 -26.06
N ASN A 6 0.02 -30.09 -27.14
CA ASN A 6 -0.40 -28.69 -27.16
C ASN A 6 -1.94 -28.55 -27.12
N VAL A 7 -2.67 -29.53 -27.68
CA VAL A 7 -4.14 -29.55 -27.60
C VAL A 7 -4.61 -29.92 -26.19
N GLU A 8 -3.96 -30.86 -25.52
CA GLU A 8 -4.28 -31.25 -24.13
C GLU A 8 -4.02 -30.12 -23.12
N ILE A 9 -2.94 -29.36 -23.30
CA ILE A 9 -2.62 -28.20 -22.46
C ILE A 9 -3.67 -27.09 -22.65
N GLY A 10 -4.04 -26.79 -23.90
CA GLY A 10 -5.10 -25.82 -24.19
C GLY A 10 -6.45 -26.20 -23.60
N HIS A 11 -6.79 -27.49 -23.58
CA HIS A 11 -8.04 -27.98 -23.02
C HIS A 11 -8.08 -27.88 -21.48
N ARG A 12 -6.94 -28.11 -20.80
CA ARG A 12 -6.82 -27.90 -19.34
C ARG A 12 -6.95 -26.44 -18.95
N ASP A 13 -6.29 -25.54 -19.69
CA ASP A 13 -6.35 -24.10 -19.42
C ASP A 13 -7.75 -23.53 -19.69
N ALA A 14 -8.43 -24.03 -20.72
CA ALA A 14 -9.82 -23.69 -20.98
C ALA A 14 -10.75 -24.18 -19.85
N ASN A 15 -10.56 -25.41 -19.35
CA ASN A 15 -11.36 -25.95 -18.25
C ASN A 15 -11.15 -25.17 -16.94
N LYS A 16 -9.91 -24.77 -16.67
CA LYS A 16 -9.59 -23.95 -15.49
C LYS A 16 -10.28 -22.58 -15.56
N LYS A 17 -10.21 -21.91 -16.72
CA LYS A 17 -10.90 -20.62 -16.93
C LYS A 17 -12.42 -20.75 -16.84
N TRP A 18 -12.98 -21.87 -17.29
CA TRP A 18 -14.42 -22.14 -17.18
C TRP A 18 -14.86 -22.28 -15.72
N HIS A 19 -14.14 -23.05 -14.91
CA HIS A 19 -14.43 -23.16 -13.47
C HIS A 19 -14.22 -21.86 -12.69
N GLU A 20 -13.20 -21.06 -13.04
CA GLU A 20 -13.02 -19.73 -12.45
C GLU A 20 -14.20 -18.80 -12.79
N ALA A 21 -14.70 -18.84 -14.03
CA ALA A 21 -15.88 -18.07 -14.43
C ALA A 21 -17.18 -18.57 -13.75
N GLU A 22 -17.34 -19.88 -13.61
CA GLU A 22 -18.48 -20.50 -12.91
C GLU A 22 -18.48 -20.16 -11.41
N ALA A 23 -17.31 -20.17 -10.76
CA ALA A 23 -17.17 -19.75 -9.38
C ALA A 23 -17.50 -18.26 -9.21
N ALA A 24 -17.03 -17.40 -10.11
CA ALA A 24 -17.34 -15.97 -10.11
C ALA A 24 -18.86 -15.73 -10.27
N LEU A 25 -19.51 -16.42 -11.20
CA LEU A 25 -20.95 -16.33 -11.42
C LEU A 25 -21.74 -16.79 -10.18
N SER A 26 -21.30 -17.89 -9.54
CA SER A 26 -21.92 -18.42 -8.32
C SER A 26 -21.81 -17.44 -7.15
N THR A 27 -20.67 -16.77 -6.99
CA THR A 27 -20.50 -15.72 -5.96
C THR A 27 -21.38 -14.50 -6.23
N ALA A 28 -21.52 -14.09 -7.50
CA ALA A 28 -22.37 -12.98 -7.89
C ALA A 28 -23.86 -13.27 -7.63
N LEU A 29 -24.31 -14.51 -7.91
CA LEU A 29 -25.69 -14.93 -7.64
C LEU A 29 -26.02 -14.98 -6.15
N ARG A 30 -25.09 -15.45 -5.29
CA ARG A 30 -25.27 -15.43 -3.83
C ARG A 30 -25.33 -14.01 -3.29
N SER A 31 -24.43 -13.14 -3.73
CA SER A 31 -24.46 -11.72 -3.35
C SER A 31 -25.77 -11.05 -3.77
N LYS A 32 -26.31 -11.39 -4.95
CA LYS A 32 -27.60 -10.87 -5.40
C LYS A 32 -28.77 -11.34 -4.52
N GLN A 33 -28.80 -12.61 -4.14
CA GLN A 33 -29.82 -13.15 -3.24
C GLN A 33 -29.76 -12.52 -1.85
N GLU A 34 -28.56 -12.26 -1.32
CA GLU A 34 -28.38 -11.55 -0.04
C GLU A 34 -28.92 -10.11 -0.13
N THR A 35 -28.64 -9.38 -1.21
CA THR A 35 -29.18 -8.02 -1.41
C THR A 35 -30.69 -7.99 -1.60
N GLU A 36 -31.28 -9.00 -2.27
CA GLU A 36 -32.73 -9.09 -2.44
C GLU A 36 -33.44 -9.43 -1.11
N ALA A 37 -32.80 -10.23 -0.25
CA ALA A 37 -33.30 -10.53 1.10
C ALA A 37 -33.25 -9.29 2.02
N GLU A 38 -32.14 -8.53 2.00
CA GLU A 38 -32.00 -7.28 2.75
C GLU A 38 -33.02 -6.22 2.29
N ASP A 39 -33.24 -6.09 0.97
CA ASP A 39 -34.26 -5.19 0.42
C ASP A 39 -35.67 -5.62 0.85
N ALA A 40 -35.98 -6.92 0.87
CA ALA A 40 -37.28 -7.43 1.33
C ALA A 40 -37.52 -7.15 2.83
N GLU A 41 -36.52 -7.36 3.68
CA GLU A 41 -36.59 -7.08 5.12
C GLU A 41 -36.81 -5.58 5.40
N MET A 42 -36.11 -4.71 4.66
CA MET A 42 -36.29 -3.27 4.74
C MET A 42 -37.67 -2.80 4.26
N THR A 43 -38.22 -3.45 3.23
CA THR A 43 -39.57 -3.13 2.73
C THR A 43 -40.61 -3.51 3.78
N ALA A 44 -40.43 -4.65 4.46
CA ALA A 44 -41.28 -5.06 5.57
C ALA A 44 -41.17 -4.11 6.78
N TYR A 45 -39.96 -3.62 7.09
CA TYR A 45 -39.76 -2.63 8.16
C TYR A 45 -40.49 -1.32 7.85
N VAL A 46 -40.39 -0.78 6.64
CA VAL A 46 -41.09 0.45 6.24
C VAL A 46 -42.61 0.26 6.31
N GLN A 47 -43.14 -0.87 5.84
CA GLN A 47 -44.57 -1.17 5.96
C GLN A 47 -45.03 -1.27 7.42
N ASN A 48 -44.19 -1.80 8.31
CA ASN A 48 -44.51 -1.89 9.74
C ASN A 48 -44.45 -0.54 10.44
N VAL A 49 -43.54 0.35 10.04
CA VAL A 49 -43.51 1.75 10.53
C VAL A 49 -44.73 2.52 10.05
N GLU A 50 -45.11 2.39 8.78
CA GLU A 50 -46.32 3.02 8.23
C GLU A 50 -47.62 2.50 8.88
N LYS A 51 -47.67 1.22 9.25
CA LYS A 51 -48.81 0.63 9.98
C LYS A 51 -48.77 0.93 11.49
N GLY A 52 -47.59 1.17 12.06
CA GLY A 52 -47.39 1.44 13.48
C GLY A 52 -47.64 2.90 13.87
N ILE A 53 -47.57 3.84 12.91
CA ILE A 53 -47.95 5.25 13.10
C ILE A 53 -49.46 5.39 12.80
N GLY A 54 -50.28 4.57 13.48
CA GLY A 54 -51.71 4.83 13.67
C GLY A 54 -51.87 5.87 14.77
N ILE A 55 -51.41 7.10 14.54
CA ILE A 55 -51.71 8.22 15.42
C ILE A 55 -53.09 8.72 15.00
N ASP A 56 -54.10 8.37 15.79
CA ASP A 56 -55.47 8.88 15.71
C ASP A 56 -55.46 10.42 15.81
N ALA A 57 -55.37 11.08 14.66
CA ALA A 57 -55.33 12.53 14.51
C ALA A 57 -56.73 13.18 14.61
N SER A 58 -57.65 12.59 15.38
CA SER A 58 -59.05 13.03 15.51
C SER A 58 -59.42 13.56 16.89
N ALA A 59 -58.51 13.54 17.86
CA ALA A 59 -58.74 14.10 19.18
C ALA A 59 -57.71 15.20 19.48
N LEU A 60 -58.09 16.46 19.26
CA LEU A 60 -57.76 17.66 20.06
C LEU A 60 -58.06 18.91 19.22
N LEU A 61 -59.35 19.23 19.11
CA LEU A 61 -59.83 20.57 18.76
C LEU A 61 -60.10 21.35 20.05
N SER A 62 -59.94 22.67 19.93
CA SER A 62 -60.63 23.76 20.66
C SER A 62 -59.79 24.69 21.58
N PRO A 63 -60.15 26.00 21.63
CA PRO A 63 -59.27 27.08 21.16
C PRO A 63 -59.20 28.29 22.11
N THR A 64 -58.37 29.31 21.81
CA THR A 64 -58.74 30.74 22.02
C THR A 64 -57.73 31.73 21.43
N ALA A 65 -58.30 32.80 20.87
CA ALA A 65 -57.75 34.15 20.61
C ALA A 65 -56.67 34.30 19.53
N SER A 66 -57.06 34.57 18.28
CA SER A 66 -57.40 35.90 17.72
C SER A 66 -56.18 36.81 17.49
N MET A 67 -55.77 36.92 16.22
CA MET A 67 -55.66 38.20 15.53
C MET A 67 -55.47 37.96 14.03
N SER A 68 -56.27 38.70 13.27
CA SER A 68 -56.43 38.74 11.82
C SER A 68 -55.16 39.08 11.06
N CYS A 69 -54.95 38.51 9.87
CA CYS A 69 -55.25 39.20 8.58
C CYS A 69 -54.49 38.53 7.41
N LEU A 70 -55.18 38.42 6.29
CA LEU A 70 -54.72 38.14 4.91
C LEU A 70 -54.54 36.67 4.47
N ASP A 71 -55.64 36.15 3.91
CA ASP A 71 -55.71 35.53 2.58
C ASP A 71 -54.39 34.96 2.04
N SER A 72 -54.15 33.69 2.34
CA SER A 72 -53.32 32.82 1.50
C SER A 72 -54.19 31.67 1.02
N GLN A 73 -54.94 32.03 -0.03
CA GLN A 73 -55.73 31.16 -0.86
C GLN A 73 -54.97 29.89 -1.23
N GLU A 74 -55.63 28.78 -0.97
CA GLU A 74 -55.23 27.39 -1.19
C GLU A 74 -54.58 27.18 -2.56
N ARG A 75 -53.24 27.12 -2.58
CA ARG A 75 -52.49 26.38 -3.59
C ARG A 75 -51.90 25.15 -2.95
N SER A 76 -52.80 24.24 -2.56
CA SER A 76 -52.50 22.81 -2.42
C SER A 76 -52.18 22.26 -3.81
N GLY A 77 -51.04 22.67 -4.36
CA GLY A 77 -50.43 22.08 -5.54
C GLY A 77 -50.09 20.65 -5.18
N HIS A 78 -50.93 19.73 -5.62
CA HIS A 78 -50.65 18.30 -5.62
C HIS A 78 -49.40 18.10 -6.48
N ILE A 79 -48.21 18.17 -5.86
CA ILE A 79 -46.95 17.86 -6.53
C ILE A 79 -47.07 16.38 -6.91
N PRO A 80 -47.12 16.03 -8.20
CA PRO A 80 -47.25 14.64 -8.60
C PRO A 80 -46.04 13.89 -8.05
N VAL A 81 -46.30 12.82 -7.30
CA VAL A 81 -45.34 11.90 -6.66
C VAL A 81 -44.55 11.08 -7.71
N LYS A 82 -44.27 11.65 -8.88
CA LYS A 82 -43.42 11.09 -9.93
C LYS A 82 -41.93 11.16 -9.57
N GLY A 83 -41.58 11.68 -8.38
CA GLY A 83 -40.21 11.71 -7.85
C GLY A 83 -39.85 10.56 -6.89
N SER A 84 -40.79 9.69 -6.50
CA SER A 84 -40.54 8.65 -5.48
C SER A 84 -39.39 7.70 -5.86
N ALA A 85 -39.35 7.23 -7.11
CA ALA A 85 -38.27 6.34 -7.58
C ALA A 85 -36.89 7.03 -7.56
N ALA A 86 -36.80 8.30 -7.99
CA ALA A 86 -35.55 9.05 -7.99
C ALA A 86 -35.08 9.38 -6.55
N PHE A 87 -36.02 9.60 -5.63
CA PHE A 87 -35.72 9.79 -4.22
C PHE A 87 -35.22 8.50 -3.56
N LEU A 88 -35.85 7.36 -3.84
CA LEU A 88 -35.43 6.04 -3.35
C LEU A 88 -34.04 5.66 -3.87
N GLU A 89 -33.75 5.88 -5.16
CA GLU A 89 -32.41 5.66 -5.72
C GLU A 89 -31.36 6.59 -5.10
N ARG A 90 -31.70 7.86 -4.86
CA ARG A 90 -30.80 8.78 -4.13
C ARG A 90 -30.55 8.32 -2.70
N ALA A 91 -31.59 7.84 -1.99
CA ALA A 91 -31.46 7.32 -0.64
C ALA A 91 -30.59 6.05 -0.58
N ARG A 92 -30.76 5.12 -1.53
CA ARG A 92 -29.90 3.94 -1.70
C ARG A 92 -28.44 4.33 -1.92
N LEU A 93 -28.17 5.26 -2.84
CA LEU A 93 -26.82 5.74 -3.11
C LEU A 93 -26.17 6.39 -1.88
N MET A 94 -26.93 7.17 -1.11
CA MET A 94 -26.43 7.78 0.13
C MET A 94 -26.10 6.73 1.20
N ARG A 95 -26.92 5.68 1.35
CA ARG A 95 -26.62 4.55 2.26
C ARG A 95 -25.40 3.77 1.81
N PHE A 96 -25.26 3.50 0.51
CA PHE A 96 -24.08 2.84 -0.04
C PHE A 96 -22.81 3.67 0.22
N ARG A 97 -22.84 4.99 -0.02
CA ARG A 97 -21.73 5.89 0.30
C ARG A 97 -21.41 5.93 1.79
N ALA A 98 -22.41 5.93 2.67
CA ALA A 98 -22.21 5.86 4.11
C ALA A 98 -21.56 4.54 4.55
N SER A 99 -21.99 3.41 3.98
CA SER A 99 -21.40 2.09 4.21
C SER A 99 -19.94 2.03 3.73
N GLU A 100 -19.63 2.53 2.52
CA GLU A 100 -18.26 2.62 2.02
C GLU A 100 -17.38 3.54 2.86
N ALA A 101 -17.90 4.69 3.30
CA ALA A 101 -17.17 5.59 4.19
C ALA A 101 -16.85 4.89 5.52
N GLY A 102 -17.80 4.13 6.08
CA GLY A 102 -17.59 3.29 7.25
C GLY A 102 -16.50 2.23 7.05
N LYS A 103 -16.50 1.54 5.90
CA LYS A 103 -15.43 0.57 5.54
C LYS A 103 -14.07 1.26 5.43
N LYS A 104 -13.98 2.40 4.75
CA LYS A 104 -12.74 3.19 4.62
C LYS A 104 -12.20 3.67 5.97
N LEU A 105 -13.08 4.12 6.87
CA LEU A 105 -12.70 4.51 8.23
C LEU A 105 -12.17 3.32 9.04
N LYS A 106 -12.83 2.16 8.96
CA LYS A 106 -12.35 0.92 9.58
C LYS A 106 -10.98 0.53 9.02
N ASP A 107 -10.81 0.51 7.71
CA ASP A 107 -9.53 0.18 7.06
C ASP A 107 -8.41 1.18 7.43
N HIS A 108 -8.74 2.46 7.56
CA HIS A 108 -7.82 3.47 8.02
C HIS A 108 -7.40 3.23 9.48
N ALA A 109 -8.33 2.89 10.37
CA ALA A 109 -8.03 2.51 11.75
C ALA A 109 -7.14 1.26 11.81
N LYS A 110 -7.44 0.22 11.02
CA LYS A 110 -6.59 -0.98 10.89
C LYS A 110 -5.18 -0.61 10.43
N ARG A 111 -5.03 0.23 9.40
CA ARG A 111 -3.73 0.67 8.90
C ARG A 111 -2.94 1.45 9.96
N ARG A 112 -3.59 2.37 10.68
CA ARG A 112 -2.96 3.12 11.78
C ARG A 112 -2.48 2.21 12.89
N LEU A 113 -3.30 1.26 13.32
CA LEU A 113 -2.92 0.27 14.33
C LEU A 113 -1.71 -0.55 13.89
N ARG A 114 -1.69 -1.00 12.62
CA ARG A 114 -0.56 -1.72 12.06
C ARG A 114 0.73 -0.90 12.07
N ILE A 115 0.67 0.39 11.70
CA ILE A 115 1.83 1.29 11.78
C ILE A 115 2.32 1.40 13.24
N LYS A 116 1.39 1.59 14.19
CA LYS A 116 1.69 1.67 15.62
C LYS A 116 2.40 0.41 16.14
N ILE A 117 1.89 -0.78 15.82
CA ILE A 117 2.53 -2.07 16.17
C ILE A 117 3.91 -2.20 15.54
N THR A 118 4.07 -1.76 14.29
CA THR A 118 5.37 -1.74 13.60
C THR A 118 6.37 -0.83 14.32
N ASP A 119 5.93 0.34 14.76
CA ASP A 119 6.78 1.28 15.48
C ASP A 119 7.17 0.76 16.86
N ILE A 120 6.27 0.06 17.54
CA ILE A 120 6.58 -0.66 18.80
C ILE A 120 7.66 -1.72 18.55
N PHE A 121 7.58 -2.51 17.48
CA PHE A 121 8.63 -3.49 17.17
C PHE A 121 9.98 -2.84 16.86
N LYS A 122 9.99 -1.73 16.11
CA LYS A 122 11.21 -0.97 15.83
C LYS A 122 11.83 -0.42 17.11
N GLU A 123 11.00 0.09 18.01
CA GLU A 123 11.43 0.60 19.31
C GLU A 123 12.02 -0.53 20.18
N VAL A 124 11.33 -1.66 20.32
CA VAL A 124 11.85 -2.82 21.08
C VAL A 124 13.18 -3.30 20.47
N LYS A 125 13.29 -3.40 19.14
CA LYS A 125 14.55 -3.75 18.45
C LYS A 125 15.66 -2.75 18.73
N ARG A 126 15.36 -1.44 18.74
CA ARG A 126 16.32 -0.38 19.07
C ARG A 126 16.83 -0.52 20.50
N ARG A 127 15.94 -0.77 21.46
CA ARG A 127 16.32 -0.99 22.87
C ARG A 127 17.14 -2.27 23.04
N GLN A 128 16.77 -3.36 22.36
CA GLN A 128 17.55 -4.61 22.36
C GLN A 128 18.97 -4.40 21.79
N SER A 129 19.10 -3.63 20.71
CA SER A 129 20.39 -3.26 20.13
C SER A 129 21.24 -2.42 21.11
N LEU A 130 20.61 -1.48 21.81
CA LEU A 130 21.27 -0.66 22.83
C LEU A 130 21.76 -1.51 24.00
N ARG A 131 20.93 -2.43 24.51
CA ARG A 131 21.31 -3.40 25.55
C ARG A 131 22.52 -4.22 25.11
N TYR A 132 22.47 -4.80 23.91
CA TYR A 132 23.58 -5.58 23.37
C TYR A 132 24.88 -4.76 23.24
N HIS A 133 24.76 -3.48 22.88
CA HIS A 133 25.89 -2.57 22.86
C HIS A 133 26.43 -2.29 24.27
N GLN A 134 25.55 -2.02 25.23
CA GLN A 134 25.92 -1.84 26.64
C GLN A 134 26.57 -3.10 27.21
N ASP A 135 26.10 -4.29 26.88
CA ASP A 135 26.69 -5.57 27.28
C ASP A 135 28.11 -5.75 26.75
N LYS A 136 28.35 -5.38 25.48
CA LYS A 136 29.70 -5.40 24.90
C LYS A 136 30.64 -4.45 25.61
N VAL A 137 30.19 -3.21 25.86
CA VAL A 137 30.99 -2.19 26.55
C VAL A 137 31.22 -2.56 28.01
N ARG A 138 30.22 -3.17 28.67
CA ARG A 138 30.32 -3.73 30.02
C ARG A 138 31.36 -4.83 30.08
N LYS A 139 31.27 -5.87 29.24
CA LYS A 139 32.28 -6.95 29.17
C LYS A 139 33.69 -6.44 28.92
N PHE A 140 33.84 -5.40 28.08
CA PHE A 140 35.13 -4.75 27.87
C PHE A 140 35.64 -4.03 29.12
N ARG A 141 34.78 -3.30 29.84
CA ARG A 141 35.10 -2.68 31.14
C ARG A 141 35.41 -3.72 32.22
N GLU A 142 34.68 -4.83 32.28
CA GLU A 142 34.95 -5.94 33.21
C GLU A 142 36.36 -6.49 32.99
N LYS A 143 36.72 -6.78 31.73
CA LYS A 143 38.06 -7.25 31.37
C LYS A 143 39.16 -6.23 31.72
N LEU A 144 38.90 -4.94 31.53
CA LEU A 144 39.83 -3.88 31.91
C LEU A 144 39.96 -3.74 33.44
N HIS A 145 38.86 -3.87 34.17
CA HIS A 145 38.81 -3.83 35.62
C HIS A 145 39.54 -5.04 36.24
N GLU A 146 39.37 -6.25 35.69
CA GLU A 146 40.13 -7.45 36.09
C GLU A 146 41.65 -7.27 35.93
N LEU A 147 42.08 -6.46 34.96
CA LEU A 147 43.48 -6.09 34.75
C LEU A 147 43.95 -4.92 35.65
N GLY A 148 43.09 -4.43 36.56
CA GLY A 148 43.36 -3.29 37.43
C GLY A 148 43.43 -1.95 36.70
N ARG A 149 42.90 -1.87 35.47
CA ARG A 149 42.99 -0.69 34.59
C ARG A 149 41.60 -0.19 34.21
N GLY A 150 40.88 0.45 35.13
CA GLY A 150 39.65 1.16 34.79
C GLY A 150 38.63 1.27 35.92
N PRO A 151 37.55 2.05 35.70
CA PRO A 151 36.44 2.15 36.64
C PRO A 151 35.60 0.86 36.68
N ASN A 152 34.78 0.72 37.72
CA ASN A 152 33.86 -0.41 37.89
C ASN A 152 32.92 -0.55 36.68
N ALA A 153 32.73 -1.80 36.24
CA ALA A 153 32.00 -2.15 35.02
C ALA A 153 30.52 -1.75 35.02
N SER A 154 29.89 -1.58 36.18
CA SER A 154 28.47 -1.23 36.30
C SER A 154 28.16 0.26 36.17
N THR A 155 29.18 1.12 36.02
CA THR A 155 28.97 2.56 36.12
C THR A 155 28.45 3.13 34.79
N GLY A 156 27.19 3.59 34.78
CA GLY A 156 26.61 4.38 33.69
C GLY A 156 25.81 3.60 32.63
N ASP A 157 25.52 2.32 32.87
CA ASP A 157 24.65 1.54 31.98
C ASP A 157 23.17 1.74 32.34
N ALA A 158 22.31 1.63 31.33
CA ALA A 158 20.86 1.67 31.54
C ALA A 158 20.41 0.30 32.07
N ASP A 159 19.69 0.28 33.19
CA ASP A 159 19.13 -0.96 33.73
C ASP A 159 18.09 -1.55 32.77
N ASP A 160 17.93 -2.88 32.78
CA ASP A 160 16.95 -3.60 31.96
C ASP A 160 15.52 -3.06 32.16
N PHE A 161 15.21 -2.58 33.38
CA PHE A 161 13.96 -1.89 33.69
C PHE A 161 13.84 -0.54 32.96
N SER A 162 14.90 0.26 32.92
CA SER A 162 14.92 1.57 32.24
C SER A 162 14.83 1.44 30.72
N LEU A 163 15.34 0.34 30.16
CA LEU A 163 15.12 -0.02 28.76
C LEU A 163 13.72 -0.60 28.51
N GLY A 164 12.91 -0.83 29.55
CA GLY A 164 11.60 -1.49 29.40
C GLY A 164 11.70 -2.86 28.73
N LEU A 165 12.87 -3.50 28.82
CA LEU A 165 13.13 -4.80 28.21
C LEU A 165 12.89 -5.95 29.17
N GLY A 166 12.54 -5.68 30.44
CA GLY A 166 12.36 -6.72 31.45
C GLY A 166 13.60 -7.62 31.58
N VAL A 167 13.47 -8.67 32.38
CA VAL A 167 14.50 -9.69 32.49
C VAL A 167 14.41 -10.57 31.24
N ILE A 168 15.18 -10.24 30.20
CA ILE A 168 15.27 -11.12 29.02
C ILE A 168 16.14 -12.31 29.41
N SER A 169 15.51 -13.47 29.62
CA SER A 169 16.20 -14.74 29.49
C SER A 169 16.32 -15.06 27.99
N ASP A 170 17.48 -15.54 27.55
CA ASP A 170 17.67 -16.08 26.19
C ASP A 170 16.92 -17.42 25.98
N SER A 171 16.20 -17.88 27.01
CA SER A 171 15.16 -18.89 26.92
C SER A 171 14.09 -18.46 25.91
N PHE A 172 14.13 -19.06 24.72
CA PHE A 172 13.16 -18.80 23.66
C PHE A 172 11.72 -19.13 24.10
N GLU A 173 11.51 -19.92 25.14
CA GLU A 173 10.20 -20.45 25.57
C GLU A 173 9.36 -19.47 26.38
N ASP A 174 9.90 -18.34 26.82
CA ASP A 174 9.20 -17.53 27.81
C ASP A 174 8.16 -16.57 27.26
N ASP A 175 6.96 -16.67 27.83
CA ASP A 175 5.80 -15.88 27.47
C ASP A 175 5.92 -14.40 27.89
N ALA A 176 6.96 -14.01 28.64
CA ALA A 176 7.19 -12.66 29.14
C ALA A 176 8.00 -11.77 28.17
N THR A 177 7.76 -11.89 26.86
CA THR A 177 8.56 -11.10 25.91
C THR A 177 8.28 -9.59 26.03
N PRO A 178 9.31 -8.73 25.95
CA PRO A 178 9.16 -7.26 26.08
C PRO A 178 8.21 -6.67 25.03
N ARG A 179 8.15 -7.34 23.86
CA ARG A 179 7.23 -7.00 22.77
C ARG A 179 5.77 -7.08 23.23
N ARG A 180 5.37 -8.13 23.96
CA ARG A 180 3.99 -8.31 24.43
C ARG A 180 3.60 -7.22 25.40
N ARG A 181 4.48 -6.92 26.36
CA ARG A 181 4.27 -5.85 27.34
C ARG A 181 4.14 -4.49 26.69
N CYS A 182 5.08 -4.10 25.80
CA CYS A 182 5.00 -2.82 25.12
C CYS A 182 3.75 -2.68 24.24
N ILE A 183 3.30 -3.76 23.60
CA ILE A 183 2.03 -3.76 22.84
C ILE A 183 0.86 -3.49 23.80
N LEU A 184 0.75 -4.21 24.92
CA LEU A 184 -0.35 -4.03 25.86
C LEU A 184 -0.36 -2.65 26.54
N GLU A 185 0.81 -2.08 26.84
CA GLU A 185 0.92 -0.73 27.42
C GLU A 185 0.56 0.37 26.42
N SER A 186 0.82 0.14 25.13
CA SER A 186 0.66 1.18 24.11
C SER A 186 -0.72 1.21 23.46
N LEU A 187 -1.43 0.08 23.41
CA LEU A 187 -2.71 -0.03 22.71
C LEU A 187 -3.90 0.40 23.58
N SER A 188 -4.85 1.13 22.99
CA SER A 188 -6.16 1.35 23.62
C SER A 188 -6.98 0.06 23.65
N LEU A 189 -8.07 0.03 24.44
CA LEU A 189 -8.97 -1.14 24.46
C LEU A 189 -9.59 -1.43 23.09
N GLU A 190 -10.01 -0.40 22.34
CA GLU A 190 -10.54 -0.54 20.98
C GLU A 190 -9.48 -1.09 20.01
N GLU A 191 -8.23 -0.63 20.13
CA GLU A 191 -7.11 -1.14 19.33
C GLU A 191 -6.80 -2.59 19.68
N LEU A 192 -6.84 -2.94 20.96
CA LEU A 192 -6.67 -4.32 21.42
C LEU A 192 -7.80 -5.23 20.92
N GLU A 193 -9.03 -4.72 20.83
CA GLU A 193 -10.15 -5.45 20.25
C GLU A 193 -9.95 -5.71 18.76
N MET A 194 -9.48 -4.70 18.01
CA MET A 194 -9.08 -4.87 16.62
C MET A 194 -7.97 -5.91 16.46
N LEU A 195 -6.96 -5.88 17.34
CA LEU A 195 -5.86 -6.85 17.34
C LEU A 195 -6.35 -8.26 17.69
N ARG A 196 -7.27 -8.40 18.65
CA ARG A 196 -7.88 -9.68 19.05
C ARG A 196 -8.67 -10.32 17.92
N ALA A 197 -9.33 -9.53 17.07
CA ALA A 197 -10.12 -10.04 15.97
C ALA A 197 -9.27 -10.70 14.87
N ASP A 198 -8.08 -10.16 14.60
CA ASP A 198 -7.17 -10.69 13.57
C ASP A 198 -5.69 -10.40 13.91
N PRO A 199 -5.11 -11.11 14.90
CA PRO A 199 -3.75 -10.82 15.38
C PRO A 199 -2.70 -11.07 14.30
N ARG A 200 -2.98 -12.04 13.42
CA ARG A 200 -2.11 -12.41 12.32
C ARG A 200 -1.96 -11.24 11.34
N TRP A 201 -3.04 -10.59 10.91
CA TRP A 201 -2.96 -9.48 9.95
C TRP A 201 -2.07 -8.32 10.44
N TYR A 202 -2.11 -8.00 11.74
CA TYR A 202 -1.29 -6.91 12.29
C TYR A 202 0.17 -7.32 12.50
N ILE A 203 0.41 -8.48 13.12
CA ILE A 203 1.77 -8.90 13.50
C ILE A 203 2.56 -9.40 12.29
N GLU A 204 1.90 -10.16 11.40
CA GLU A 204 2.53 -10.76 10.23
C GLU A 204 3.08 -9.69 9.28
N ALA A 205 2.34 -8.59 9.18
CA ALA A 205 2.56 -7.57 8.18
C ALA A 205 3.44 -6.41 8.70
N SER A 206 3.72 -6.36 10.01
CA SER A 206 4.61 -5.38 10.67
C SER A 206 6.07 -5.83 10.72
N LEU A 207 6.33 -7.11 10.50
CA LEU A 207 7.66 -7.72 10.57
C LEU A 207 8.12 -8.00 9.14
N GLN A 208 8.76 -7.02 8.49
CA GLN A 208 9.37 -7.23 7.18
C GLN A 208 10.54 -8.22 7.28
N PRO A 209 10.67 -9.15 6.32
CA PRO A 209 11.73 -10.14 6.29
C PRO A 209 13.03 -9.50 5.79
N ASP A 210 13.65 -8.64 6.60
CA ASP A 210 14.96 -8.07 6.28
C ASP A 210 16.11 -9.07 6.55
N GLY A 211 15.81 -10.33 6.91
CA GLY A 211 16.80 -11.39 7.09
C GLY A 211 16.17 -12.77 7.25
N GLN A 212 16.80 -13.80 6.66
CA GLN A 212 16.38 -15.21 6.68
C GLN A 212 16.67 -15.91 8.03
N ASP A 213 16.44 -15.25 9.15
CA ASP A 213 16.56 -15.94 10.44
C ASP A 213 15.30 -16.78 10.69
N GLU A 214 15.39 -18.09 10.48
CA GLU A 214 14.31 -19.06 10.75
C GLU A 214 13.77 -18.94 12.20
N ASN A 215 14.63 -18.58 13.15
CA ASN A 215 14.26 -18.31 14.54
C ASN A 215 13.29 -17.12 14.71
N PHE A 216 13.21 -16.24 13.73
CA PHE A 216 12.30 -15.10 13.74
C PHE A 216 10.84 -15.50 13.51
N HIS A 217 10.61 -16.58 12.73
CA HIS A 217 9.28 -17.10 12.47
C HIS A 217 8.64 -17.70 13.72
N GLY A 218 9.38 -18.52 14.49
CA GLY A 218 8.86 -19.09 15.73
C GLY A 218 8.46 -18.04 16.78
N ASN A 219 9.28 -17.00 16.95
CA ASN A 219 8.97 -15.89 17.86
C ASN A 219 7.72 -15.09 17.44
N ARG A 220 7.46 -15.01 16.14
CA ARG A 220 6.29 -14.33 15.57
C ARG A 220 5.01 -15.14 15.76
N GLU A 221 5.06 -16.44 15.55
CA GLU A 221 3.91 -17.34 15.79
C GLU A 221 3.51 -17.33 17.27
N ARG A 222 4.49 -17.45 18.18
CA ARG A 222 4.24 -17.34 19.63
C ARG A 222 3.63 -15.99 20.04
N LEU A 223 3.97 -14.92 19.32
CA LEU A 223 3.37 -13.61 19.56
C LEU A 223 1.93 -13.55 19.06
N ILE A 224 1.65 -14.12 17.89
CA ILE A 224 0.31 -14.23 17.33
C ILE A 224 -0.58 -15.08 18.25
N ASP A 225 -0.07 -16.23 18.72
CA ASP A 225 -0.80 -17.14 19.60
C ASP A 225 -1.12 -16.49 20.96
N PHE A 226 -0.21 -15.66 21.48
CA PHE A 226 -0.45 -14.93 22.73
C PHE A 226 -1.67 -13.98 22.62
N PHE A 227 -1.79 -13.25 21.52
CA PHE A 227 -2.92 -12.33 21.27
C PHE A 227 -4.14 -13.01 20.64
N THR A 228 -4.04 -14.30 20.29
CA THR A 228 -5.18 -15.07 19.77
C THR A 228 -6.05 -15.51 20.94
N PRO A 229 -7.33 -15.05 21.01
CA PRO A 229 -8.19 -15.42 22.11
C PRO A 229 -8.46 -16.93 22.10
N ALA A 230 -8.33 -17.56 23.27
CA ALA A 230 -8.72 -18.94 23.45
C ALA A 230 -10.20 -19.13 23.06
N ARG A 231 -10.59 -20.34 22.64
CA ARG A 231 -11.98 -20.61 22.19
C ARG A 231 -13.03 -20.18 23.22
N LYS A 232 -12.75 -20.41 24.51
CA LYS A 232 -13.58 -20.00 25.66
C LYS A 232 -13.65 -18.49 25.88
N ASP A 233 -12.68 -17.73 25.35
CA ASP A 233 -12.52 -16.31 25.62
C ASP A 233 -13.10 -15.43 24.50
N ARG A 234 -13.61 -16.04 23.41
CA ARG A 234 -14.15 -15.29 22.25
C ARG A 234 -15.31 -14.37 22.61
N HIS A 235 -16.09 -14.70 23.63
CA HIS A 235 -17.26 -13.92 24.08
C HIS A 235 -16.98 -13.04 25.31
N VAL A 236 -15.75 -13.07 25.85
CA VAL A 236 -15.38 -12.27 27.01
C VAL A 236 -15.22 -10.81 26.60
N SER A 237 -15.64 -9.86 27.45
CA SER A 237 -15.45 -8.43 27.20
C SER A 237 -13.97 -8.09 26.99
N ILE A 238 -13.70 -7.02 26.25
CA ILE A 238 -12.31 -6.64 25.94
C ILE A 238 -11.50 -6.31 27.19
N GLU A 239 -12.13 -5.75 28.22
CA GLU A 239 -11.50 -5.44 29.51
C GLU A 239 -11.06 -6.69 30.28
N CYS A 240 -11.94 -7.69 30.38
CA CYS A 240 -11.58 -8.95 31.04
C CYS A 240 -10.53 -9.71 30.23
N TYR A 241 -10.56 -9.61 28.89
CA TYR A 241 -9.51 -10.16 28.03
C TYR A 241 -8.15 -9.47 28.27
N SER A 242 -8.11 -8.14 28.34
CA SER A 242 -6.87 -7.40 28.58
C SER A 242 -6.30 -7.73 29.97
N GLN A 243 -7.13 -7.80 31.01
CA GLN A 243 -6.72 -8.23 32.35
C GLN A 243 -6.13 -9.64 32.36
N ARG A 244 -6.70 -10.59 31.61
CA ARG A 244 -6.14 -11.95 31.47
C ARG A 244 -4.80 -11.95 30.76
N LEU A 245 -4.61 -11.13 29.72
CA LEU A 245 -3.31 -10.99 29.06
C LEU A 245 -2.26 -10.42 30.01
N TRP A 246 -2.63 -9.43 30.84
CA TRP A 246 -1.77 -8.88 31.89
C TRP A 246 -1.43 -9.92 32.96
N ALA A 247 -2.41 -10.69 33.43
CA ALA A 247 -2.19 -11.77 34.39
C ALA A 247 -1.27 -12.86 33.82
N ARG A 248 -1.40 -13.20 32.53
CA ARG A 248 -0.48 -14.13 31.85
C ARG A 248 0.94 -13.58 31.77
N LEU A 249 1.12 -12.28 31.49
CA LEU A 249 2.45 -11.67 31.52
C LEU A 249 3.06 -11.64 32.91
N ALA A 250 2.26 -11.32 33.94
CA ALA A 250 2.72 -11.32 35.32
C ALA A 250 3.18 -12.73 35.76
N ALA A 251 2.35 -13.75 35.51
CA ALA A 251 2.69 -15.14 35.82
C ALA A 251 3.93 -15.61 35.06
N ALA A 252 4.09 -15.22 33.79
CA ALA A 252 5.28 -15.54 33.03
C ALA A 252 6.53 -14.84 33.60
N SER A 253 6.42 -13.59 34.04
CA SER A 253 7.54 -12.88 34.67
C SER A 253 7.93 -13.46 36.04
N GLU A 254 6.96 -13.92 36.84
CA GLU A 254 7.21 -14.59 38.12
C GLU A 254 7.94 -15.92 37.91
N ALA A 255 7.50 -16.74 36.95
CA ALA A 255 8.16 -18.01 36.62
C ALA A 255 9.64 -17.84 36.18
N MET A 256 9.94 -16.74 35.48
CA MET A 256 11.32 -16.41 35.11
C MET A 256 12.17 -15.99 36.31
N GLN A 257 11.58 -15.23 37.24
CA GLN A 257 12.27 -14.78 38.45
C GLN A 257 12.60 -15.95 39.37
N ASP A 258 11.65 -16.88 39.56
CA ASP A 258 11.86 -18.11 40.32
C ASP A 258 12.98 -18.98 39.71
N SER A 259 13.02 -19.06 38.36
CA SER A 259 14.07 -19.79 37.65
C SER A 259 15.46 -19.14 37.84
N GLN A 260 15.55 -17.81 37.87
CA GLN A 260 16.81 -17.12 38.12
C GLN A 260 17.29 -17.27 39.57
N ASP A 261 16.39 -17.18 40.54
CA ASP A 261 16.71 -17.34 41.95
C ASP A 261 17.18 -18.78 42.25
N SER A 262 16.60 -19.78 41.57
CA SER A 262 17.07 -21.16 41.64
C SER A 262 18.49 -21.35 41.05
N ALA A 263 18.80 -20.71 39.92
CA ALA A 263 20.13 -20.79 39.31
C ALA A 263 21.20 -20.07 40.15
N GLN A 264 20.86 -18.94 40.78
CA GLN A 264 21.80 -18.22 41.66
C GLN A 264 22.08 -18.97 42.96
N THR A 265 21.08 -19.65 43.53
CA THR A 265 21.26 -20.45 44.75
C THR A 265 22.18 -21.65 44.49
N ASP A 266 22.10 -22.32 43.33
CA ASP A 266 23.00 -23.41 42.95
C ASP A 266 24.46 -22.97 42.77
N VAL A 267 24.71 -21.78 42.22
CA VAL A 267 26.07 -21.23 42.09
C VAL A 267 26.67 -20.86 43.46
N ARG A 268 25.84 -20.33 44.37
CA ARG A 268 26.27 -20.04 45.76
C ARG A 268 26.60 -21.31 46.54
N ILE A 269 25.84 -22.38 46.36
CA ILE A 269 26.10 -23.65 47.06
C ILE A 269 27.36 -24.33 46.50
N ARG A 270 27.62 -24.27 45.18
CA ARG A 270 28.86 -24.82 44.60
C ARG A 270 30.13 -24.03 44.98
N SER A 271 30.05 -22.72 45.22
CA SER A 271 31.24 -21.95 45.65
C SER A 271 31.64 -22.20 47.11
N LEU A 272 30.72 -22.70 47.94
CA LEU A 272 30.98 -23.06 49.34
C LEU A 272 31.67 -24.43 49.51
N PHE A 273 31.63 -25.32 48.51
CA PHE A 273 32.20 -26.68 48.61
C PHE A 273 33.35 -26.96 47.60
N GLY A 274 33.78 -25.95 46.83
CA GLY A 274 34.92 -26.02 45.91
C GLY A 274 36.28 -25.83 46.60
N ARG A 275 36.88 -26.94 47.02
CA ARG A 275 38.24 -27.14 47.55
C ARG A 275 39.35 -26.41 46.77
N GLY A 276 40.23 -25.67 47.46
CA GLY A 276 41.48 -25.17 46.87
C GLY A 276 42.30 -24.19 47.73
N SER A 277 42.89 -24.69 48.81
CA SER A 277 44.13 -24.24 49.48
C SER A 277 44.75 -22.91 49.03
N GLY A 278 44.61 -21.87 49.86
CA GLY A 278 45.36 -20.62 49.72
C GLY A 278 45.33 -19.85 51.04
N MET A 279 46.36 -20.06 51.86
CA MET A 279 46.60 -19.29 53.07
C MET A 279 46.70 -17.79 52.76
N GLY A 280 46.09 -16.98 53.61
CA GLY A 280 46.46 -15.59 53.80
C GLY A 280 45.46 -14.59 53.22
N SER A 281 44.60 -14.06 54.08
CA SER A 281 44.68 -12.65 54.48
C SER A 281 43.42 -12.28 55.24
N ARG A 282 43.55 -12.18 56.56
CA ARG A 282 42.61 -11.43 57.39
C ARG A 282 42.78 -9.96 57.02
N VAL A 283 41.80 -9.39 56.33
CA VAL A 283 41.57 -7.96 56.38
C VAL A 283 40.16 -7.76 56.92
N ALA A 284 40.12 -7.21 58.12
CA ALA A 284 38.93 -6.67 58.73
C ALA A 284 38.40 -5.53 57.86
N SER A 285 37.18 -5.68 57.34
CA SER A 285 36.38 -4.55 56.89
C SER A 285 35.19 -4.41 57.83
N GLN A 286 35.39 -3.59 58.87
CA GLN A 286 34.28 -3.01 59.60
C GLN A 286 33.42 -2.21 58.61
N GLY A 287 32.14 -2.55 58.55
CA GLY A 287 31.14 -1.78 57.83
C GLY A 287 30.97 -0.42 58.49
N LEU A 288 31.51 0.62 57.85
CA LEU A 288 31.12 1.99 58.11
C LEU A 288 29.85 2.28 57.29
N SER A 289 28.73 2.23 58.00
CA SER A 289 27.44 2.76 57.59
C SER A 289 27.56 4.26 57.36
N THR A 290 27.61 4.69 56.09
CA THR A 290 27.42 6.07 55.66
C THR A 290 25.94 6.43 55.77
N GLN A 291 25.57 7.15 56.83
CA GLN A 291 24.30 7.89 56.84
C GLN A 291 24.44 9.18 56.02
N PRO A 292 23.45 9.55 55.19
CA PRO A 292 23.42 10.86 54.56
C PRO A 292 22.91 11.92 55.55
N SER A 293 23.73 12.93 55.80
CA SER A 293 23.35 14.17 56.48
C SER A 293 22.31 14.93 55.65
N ALA A 294 21.04 14.77 56.00
CA ALA A 294 20.01 15.72 55.62
C ALA A 294 20.06 16.90 56.61
N MET A 295 20.69 18.00 56.19
CA MET A 295 20.42 19.29 56.78
C MET A 295 19.01 19.71 56.40
N GLN A 296 18.07 19.73 57.34
CA GLN A 296 16.84 20.51 57.20
C GLN A 296 16.22 20.83 58.56
N SER A 297 16.05 22.14 58.78
CA SER A 297 14.93 22.76 59.49
C SER A 297 14.71 22.39 60.96
N ILE A 298 15.35 23.17 61.85
CA ILE A 298 14.79 23.47 63.18
C ILE A 298 14.78 24.99 63.32
N SER A 299 13.65 25.58 62.98
CA SER A 299 13.19 26.90 63.42
C SER A 299 11.94 26.66 64.27
N ASP A 300 11.77 27.48 65.31
CA ASP A 300 10.75 27.42 66.37
C ASP A 300 11.06 26.53 67.58
N ARG A 301 11.88 27.07 68.48
CA ARG A 301 11.65 26.96 69.93
C ARG A 301 12.07 28.27 70.59
N GLY A 302 11.08 28.96 71.15
CA GLY A 302 11.26 30.23 71.85
C GLY A 302 12.15 30.11 73.10
N PRO A 303 12.75 31.23 73.56
CA PRO A 303 13.52 31.22 74.79
C PRO A 303 12.60 31.45 75.99
N ASP A 304 12.06 30.37 76.53
CA ASP A 304 11.78 30.28 77.95
C ASP A 304 13.10 30.00 78.67
N SER A 305 13.71 31.03 79.24
CA SER A 305 14.70 30.86 80.31
C SER A 305 14.45 31.91 81.37
N GLN A 306 13.47 31.58 82.21
CA GLN A 306 13.40 32.05 83.57
C GLN A 306 14.68 31.64 84.33
N MET A 307 14.91 32.36 85.43
CA MET A 307 15.66 31.97 86.63
C MET A 307 17.05 32.61 86.82
N PHE A 308 17.20 33.18 88.03
CA PHE A 308 18.42 33.56 88.75
C PHE A 308 19.11 34.87 88.30
N SER A 309 19.32 35.92 89.11
CA SER A 309 19.38 36.00 90.56
C SER A 309 19.00 37.40 91.07
N SER A 310 18.02 37.41 91.95
CA SER A 310 17.90 38.32 93.08
C SER A 310 19.17 38.28 93.94
N LEU A 311 19.83 39.43 94.15
CA LEU A 311 20.39 39.79 95.46
C LEU A 311 20.41 41.32 95.55
N SER A 312 19.26 41.84 95.95
CA SER A 312 19.12 43.07 96.71
C SER A 312 19.85 42.88 98.05
N ALA A 313 21.01 43.51 98.21
CA ALA A 313 21.56 43.86 99.52
C ALA A 313 21.48 45.39 99.57
N GLY A 314 20.53 45.95 100.29
CA GLY A 314 20.57 45.94 101.75
C GLY A 314 21.14 47.26 102.20
N SER A 315 20.35 48.31 102.00
CA SER A 315 20.59 49.67 102.50
C SER A 315 20.71 49.65 104.03
N LEU A 316 21.93 49.73 104.54
CA LEU A 316 22.19 50.06 105.94
C LEU A 316 22.14 51.59 106.10
N PRO A 317 21.34 52.14 107.03
CA PRO A 317 21.31 53.57 107.31
C PRO A 317 22.61 53.97 108.02
N ARG A 318 23.46 54.73 107.32
CA ARG A 318 24.65 55.38 107.90
C ARG A 318 24.19 56.43 108.91
N ARG A 319 24.53 56.20 110.18
CA ARG A 319 24.46 57.15 111.29
C ARG A 319 25.12 58.48 110.93
N GLU A 320 24.50 59.56 111.42
CA GLU A 320 25.04 60.92 111.41
C GLU A 320 26.39 61.02 112.13
N PRO A 321 27.39 61.77 111.61
CA PRO A 321 28.60 62.08 112.33
C PRO A 321 28.30 63.18 113.36
N ILE A 322 28.31 62.79 114.63
CA ILE A 322 28.28 63.68 115.78
C ILE A 322 29.67 64.31 115.97
N ARG A 323 29.64 65.63 116.19
CA ARG A 323 30.63 66.51 116.83
C ARG A 323 31.80 67.03 116.01
N ALA A 324 31.74 68.34 115.84
CA ALA A 324 32.81 69.26 115.54
C ALA A 324 33.92 69.17 116.59
N ASP A 325 34.96 68.40 116.29
CA ASP A 325 36.28 68.61 116.90
C ASP A 325 36.99 69.68 116.07
N GLN A 326 37.05 70.88 116.64
CA GLN A 326 37.80 71.99 116.10
C GLN A 326 39.29 71.61 116.02
N VAL A 327 39.78 71.57 114.79
CA VAL A 327 41.12 71.97 114.34
C VAL A 327 42.23 71.83 115.39
N SER A 328 42.56 70.57 115.71
CA SER A 328 43.88 70.26 116.25
C SER A 328 44.91 70.38 115.11
N PRO A 329 46.01 71.16 115.27
CA PRO A 329 47.07 71.28 114.26
C PRO A 329 47.71 69.94 113.85
N THR A 330 47.56 68.91 114.68
CA THR A 330 48.01 67.55 114.38
C THR A 330 47.02 66.82 113.46
N MET A 331 45.71 67.04 113.65
CA MET A 331 44.69 66.52 112.75
C MET A 331 44.79 67.22 111.40
N GLU A 332 44.96 68.53 111.33
CA GLU A 332 45.07 69.23 110.04
C GLU A 332 46.22 68.68 109.15
N LYS A 333 47.38 68.36 109.74
CA LYS A 333 48.47 67.66 109.04
C LYS A 333 48.10 66.24 108.58
N VAL A 334 47.30 65.52 109.36
CA VAL A 334 46.77 64.21 109.00
C VAL A 334 45.75 64.34 107.87
N TRP A 335 44.85 65.32 107.93
CA TRP A 335 43.87 65.62 106.88
C TRP A 335 44.57 66.08 105.60
N ASP A 336 45.63 66.88 105.66
CA ASP A 336 46.43 67.24 104.48
C ASP A 336 47.17 66.04 103.90
N LYS A 337 47.66 65.12 104.75
CA LYS A 337 48.24 63.85 104.29
C LYS A 337 47.16 62.98 103.63
N TYR A 338 45.95 62.94 104.17
CA TYR A 338 44.81 62.25 103.57
C TYR A 338 44.35 62.93 102.28
N ARG A 339 44.22 64.25 102.20
CA ARG A 339 43.90 65.00 100.97
C ARG A 339 44.96 64.81 99.90
N ARG A 340 46.25 64.79 100.25
CA ARG A 340 47.33 64.48 99.29
C ARG A 340 47.29 63.02 98.84
N LYS A 341 46.92 62.10 99.72
CA LYS A 341 46.74 60.68 99.36
C LYS A 341 45.50 60.49 98.48
N GLU A 342 44.39 61.10 98.85
CA GLU A 342 43.11 61.09 98.13
C GLU A 342 43.23 61.79 96.78
N ALA A 343 43.98 62.90 96.67
CA ALA A 343 44.30 63.52 95.40
C ALA A 343 45.17 62.61 94.51
N ARG A 344 46.15 61.88 95.09
CA ARG A 344 46.93 60.87 94.35
C ARG A 344 46.09 59.67 93.94
N ASP A 345 45.20 59.20 94.82
CA ASP A 345 44.31 58.08 94.55
C ASP A 345 43.25 58.47 93.50
N ALA A 346 42.72 59.70 93.55
CA ALA A 346 41.83 60.27 92.55
C ALA A 346 42.53 60.43 91.20
N GLN A 347 43.76 60.96 91.17
CA GLN A 347 44.56 61.03 89.95
C GLN A 347 44.83 59.62 89.38
N MET A 348 45.16 58.64 90.22
CA MET A 348 45.32 57.25 89.77
C MET A 348 44.03 56.65 89.21
N LEU A 349 42.87 56.99 89.78
CA LEU A 349 41.56 56.54 89.27
C LEU A 349 41.20 57.22 87.95
N GLU A 350 41.47 58.52 87.80
CA GLU A 350 41.31 59.26 86.56
C GLU A 350 42.24 58.71 85.47
N ASP A 351 43.52 58.48 85.77
CA ASP A 351 44.47 57.87 84.84
C ASP A 351 44.03 56.44 84.43
N ARG A 352 43.53 55.65 85.37
CA ARG A 352 42.97 54.31 85.07
C ARG A 352 41.72 54.40 84.21
N ARG A 353 40.87 55.40 84.44
CA ARG A 353 39.66 55.64 83.66
C ARG A 353 40.01 56.08 82.23
N LEU A 354 40.92 57.05 82.06
CA LEU A 354 41.41 57.49 80.76
C LEU A 354 42.09 56.33 80.01
N ALA A 355 42.93 55.53 80.68
CA ALA A 355 43.53 54.34 80.08
C ALA A 355 42.50 53.24 79.74
N ALA A 356 41.37 53.16 80.45
CA ALA A 356 40.26 52.28 80.09
C ALA A 356 39.49 52.82 78.87
N GLU A 357 39.22 54.12 78.83
CA GLU A 357 38.56 54.81 77.71
C GLU A 357 39.40 54.70 76.42
N GLU A 358 40.73 54.91 76.49
CA GLU A 358 41.62 54.69 75.36
C GLU A 358 41.62 53.23 74.86
N ARG A 359 41.60 52.26 75.79
CA ARG A 359 41.51 50.84 75.43
C ARG A 359 40.16 50.52 74.78
N MET A 360 39.06 51.08 75.29
CA MET A 360 37.74 50.94 74.68
C MET A 360 37.70 51.58 73.30
N ALA A 361 38.28 52.77 73.11
CA ALA A 361 38.35 53.44 71.82
C ALA A 361 39.19 52.64 70.80
N ARG A 362 40.36 52.11 71.19
CA ARG A 362 41.19 51.25 70.33
C ARG A 362 40.48 49.94 69.99
N ASN A 363 39.77 49.34 70.93
CA ASN A 363 38.99 48.13 70.68
C ASN A 363 37.79 48.41 69.76
N ALA A 364 37.07 49.52 69.96
CA ALA A 364 35.96 49.94 69.10
C ALA A 364 36.42 50.22 67.66
N PHE A 365 37.59 50.85 67.49
CA PHE A 365 38.19 51.07 66.17
C PHE A 365 38.57 49.74 65.49
N LYS A 366 39.16 48.80 66.23
CA LYS A 366 39.47 47.46 65.68
C LYS A 366 38.20 46.71 65.26
N VAL A 367 37.14 46.77 66.08
CA VAL A 367 35.86 46.13 65.76
C VAL A 367 35.23 46.76 64.52
N SER A 368 35.23 48.09 64.40
CA SER A 368 34.68 48.77 63.21
C SER A 368 35.49 48.48 61.94
N GLN A 369 36.82 48.36 62.06
CA GLN A 369 37.67 47.93 60.95
C GLN A 369 37.38 46.49 60.53
N GLN A 370 37.27 45.55 61.48
CA GLN A 370 36.91 44.16 61.20
C GLN A 370 35.52 44.04 60.54
N LEU A 371 34.55 44.83 61.00
CA LEU A 371 33.22 44.89 60.37
C LEU A 371 33.31 45.37 58.92
N ARG A 372 34.09 46.43 58.64
CA ARG A 372 34.29 46.93 57.27
C ARG A 372 34.96 45.90 56.36
N GLU A 373 35.97 45.20 56.86
CA GLU A 373 36.66 44.13 56.12
C GLU A 373 35.71 42.96 55.84
N TYR A 374 34.89 42.59 56.83
CA TYR A 374 33.85 41.57 56.69
C TYR A 374 32.80 41.96 55.64
N GLU A 375 32.27 43.18 55.69
CA GLU A 375 31.31 43.71 54.69
C GLU A 375 31.91 43.76 53.28
N SER A 376 33.17 44.16 53.15
CA SER A 376 33.89 44.14 51.86
C SER A 376 34.04 42.71 51.33
N SER A 377 34.40 41.75 52.20
CA SER A 377 34.51 40.34 51.81
C SER A 377 33.17 39.74 51.41
N GLN A 378 32.08 40.07 52.11
CA GLN A 378 30.72 39.65 51.77
C GLN A 378 30.29 40.24 50.42
N SER A 379 30.60 41.51 50.16
CA SER A 379 30.26 42.17 48.89
C SER A 379 30.97 41.50 47.73
N LYS A 380 32.28 41.24 47.85
CA LYS A 380 33.07 40.49 46.87
C LYS A 380 32.51 39.09 46.62
N TYR A 381 32.11 38.38 47.68
CA TYR A 381 31.50 37.06 47.56
C TYR A 381 30.17 37.11 46.79
N LYS A 382 29.30 38.08 47.10
CA LYS A 382 28.02 38.28 46.41
C LYS A 382 28.21 38.62 44.93
N GLU A 383 29.17 39.49 44.60
CA GLU A 383 29.53 39.82 43.21
C GLU A 383 30.05 38.60 42.45
N LEU A 384 30.95 37.84 43.06
CA LEU A 384 31.50 36.63 42.44
C LEU A 384 30.42 35.56 42.23
N HIS A 385 29.48 35.42 43.17
CA HIS A 385 28.33 34.55 43.00
C HIS A 385 27.41 35.02 41.85
N LYS A 386 27.14 36.33 41.75
CA LYS A 386 26.38 36.92 40.65
C LYS A 386 27.04 36.65 39.30
N LEU A 387 28.36 36.79 39.20
CA LEU A 387 29.13 36.47 37.99
C LEU A 387 29.04 34.98 37.62
N ARG A 388 29.13 34.08 38.60
CA ARG A 388 28.93 32.63 38.35
C ARG A 388 27.53 32.32 37.84
N MET A 389 26.51 33.04 38.33
CA MET A 389 25.13 32.87 37.88
C MET A 389 24.89 33.42 36.47
N SER A 390 25.43 34.60 36.14
CA SER A 390 25.34 35.12 34.77
C SER A 390 26.07 34.21 33.77
N ASP A 391 27.28 33.75 34.09
CA ASP A 391 28.05 32.82 33.25
C ASP A 391 27.34 31.47 33.09
N ALA A 392 26.69 30.94 34.14
CA ALA A 392 25.86 29.74 34.04
C ALA A 392 24.63 29.95 33.13
N LEU A 393 23.98 31.11 33.19
CA LEU A 393 22.86 31.46 32.31
C LEU A 393 23.31 31.64 30.86
N GLU A 394 24.46 32.28 30.61
CA GLU A 394 25.04 32.43 29.27
C GLU A 394 25.39 31.08 28.66
N ARG A 395 26.04 30.17 29.43
CA ARG A 395 26.30 28.80 28.97
C ARG A 395 25.02 28.02 28.68
N LYS A 396 23.97 28.22 29.48
CA LYS A 396 22.66 27.61 29.22
C LYS A 396 22.06 28.15 27.91
N ALA A 397 22.04 29.48 27.75
CA ALA A 397 21.53 30.13 26.55
C ALA A 397 22.27 29.68 25.28
N ALA A 398 23.60 29.54 25.34
CA ALA A 398 24.39 29.02 24.23
C ALA A 398 24.00 27.58 23.85
N ARG A 399 23.82 26.68 24.84
CA ARG A 399 23.35 25.31 24.58
C ARG A 399 21.93 25.28 24.02
N ASP A 400 21.04 26.11 24.55
CA ASP A 400 19.66 26.20 24.07
C ASP A 400 19.63 26.70 22.60
N ALA A 401 20.50 27.64 22.23
CA ALA A 401 20.69 28.09 20.85
C ALA A 401 21.22 26.98 19.92
N GLU A 402 22.24 26.23 20.34
CA GLU A 402 22.74 25.08 19.57
C GLU A 402 21.67 24.00 19.35
N VAL A 403 20.82 23.75 20.36
CA VAL A 403 19.70 22.81 20.24
C VAL A 403 18.66 23.33 19.25
N GLN A 404 18.34 24.63 19.28
CA GLN A 404 17.43 25.25 18.31
C GLN A 404 17.97 25.17 16.87
N GLU A 405 19.26 25.41 16.66
CA GLU A 405 19.89 25.26 15.35
C GLU A 405 19.80 23.82 14.83
N ARG A 406 20.06 22.82 15.68
CA ARG A 406 19.91 21.40 15.30
C ARG A 406 18.48 21.05 14.91
N LEU A 407 17.49 21.56 15.66
CA LEU A 407 16.08 21.38 15.33
C LEU A 407 15.73 22.05 14.00
N ALA A 408 16.22 23.27 13.75
CA ALA A 408 16.00 23.97 12.48
C ALA A 408 16.59 23.20 11.28
N VAL A 409 17.80 22.66 11.40
CA VAL A 409 18.42 21.82 10.35
C VAL A 409 17.60 20.54 10.11
N MET A 410 17.11 19.90 11.17
CA MET A 410 16.24 18.73 11.03
C MET A 410 14.92 19.07 10.33
N ASP A 411 14.30 20.20 10.65
CA ASP A 411 13.05 20.63 10.03
C ASP A 411 13.27 21.03 8.57
N GLU A 412 14.39 21.68 8.23
CA GLU A 412 14.76 21.94 6.84
C GLU A 412 14.91 20.63 6.05
N PHE A 413 15.57 19.62 6.64
CA PHE A 413 15.69 18.30 6.02
C PHE A 413 14.33 17.61 5.81
N LYS A 414 13.41 17.70 6.79
CA LYS A 414 12.03 17.20 6.62
C LYS A 414 11.30 17.95 5.51
N LEU A 415 11.42 19.27 5.43
CA LEU A 415 10.82 20.08 4.37
C LEU A 415 11.37 19.71 2.99
N ARG A 416 12.69 19.48 2.86
CA ARG A 416 13.30 18.97 1.61
C ARG A 416 12.73 17.61 1.20
N LYS A 417 12.55 16.69 2.15
CA LYS A 417 11.91 15.38 1.90
C LYS A 417 10.46 15.52 1.44
N ILE A 418 9.69 16.40 2.06
CA ILE A 418 8.30 16.66 1.67
C ILE A 418 8.25 17.25 0.25
N ARG A 419 9.10 18.24 -0.07
CA ARG A 419 9.20 18.81 -1.42
C ARG A 419 9.53 17.74 -2.47
N HIS A 420 10.57 16.93 -2.23
CA HIS A 420 10.90 15.83 -3.14
C HIS A 420 9.74 14.83 -3.29
N ALA A 421 8.99 14.53 -2.23
CA ALA A 421 7.84 13.64 -2.32
C ALA A 421 6.69 14.25 -3.15
N LEU A 422 6.50 15.56 -3.08
CA LEU A 422 5.56 16.30 -3.92
C LEU A 422 6.01 16.29 -5.39
N ASP A 423 7.28 16.57 -5.67
CA ASP A 423 7.83 16.55 -7.04
C ASP A 423 7.64 15.17 -7.69
N VAL A 424 7.94 14.09 -6.96
CA VAL A 424 7.72 12.71 -7.44
C VAL A 424 6.23 12.42 -7.67
N ALA A 425 5.34 12.94 -6.83
CA ALA A 425 3.91 12.77 -6.99
C ALA A 425 3.39 13.51 -8.23
N ASP A 426 3.89 14.73 -8.48
CA ASP A 426 3.55 15.52 -9.66
C ASP A 426 4.06 14.86 -10.94
N GLU A 427 5.30 14.37 -10.97
CA GLU A 427 5.82 13.57 -12.10
C GLU A 427 4.95 12.34 -12.38
N GLN A 428 4.45 11.66 -11.34
CA GLN A 428 3.57 10.51 -11.52
C GLN A 428 2.20 10.92 -12.08
N LEU A 429 1.68 12.08 -11.70
CA LEU A 429 0.44 12.63 -12.26
C LEU A 429 0.63 13.03 -13.72
N GLU A 430 1.74 13.67 -14.08
CA GLU A 430 2.10 14.00 -15.46
C GLU A 430 2.21 12.75 -16.33
N ARG A 431 2.96 11.72 -15.89
CA ARG A 431 3.04 10.43 -16.60
C ARG A 431 1.67 9.78 -16.81
N LYS A 432 0.73 9.95 -15.87
CA LYS A 432 -0.65 9.45 -16.04
C LYS A 432 -1.43 10.29 -17.05
N ARG A 433 -1.27 11.62 -17.04
CA ARG A 433 -1.87 12.51 -18.04
C ARG A 433 -1.36 12.18 -19.43
N ASP A 434 -0.06 11.99 -19.61
CA ASP A 434 0.54 11.63 -20.90
C ASP A 434 -0.03 10.31 -21.44
N LYS A 435 -0.11 9.27 -20.60
CA LYS A 435 -0.73 7.99 -20.98
C LYS A 435 -2.20 8.12 -21.41
N VAL A 436 -2.96 8.98 -20.73
CA VAL A 436 -4.36 9.25 -21.10
C VAL A 436 -4.43 10.01 -22.42
N SER A 437 -3.56 11.00 -22.62
CA SER A 437 -3.43 11.75 -23.88
C SER A 437 -3.08 10.82 -25.05
N GLU A 438 -2.06 9.97 -24.90
CA GLU A 438 -1.68 8.95 -25.88
C GLU A 438 -2.84 7.99 -26.19
N GLY A 439 -3.55 7.51 -25.16
CA GLY A 439 -4.71 6.65 -25.33
C GLY A 439 -5.85 7.33 -26.10
N LEU A 440 -6.08 8.62 -25.84
CA LEU A 440 -7.08 9.42 -26.52
C LEU A 440 -6.72 9.65 -28.00
N GLU A 441 -5.45 9.88 -28.32
CA GLU A 441 -4.98 9.97 -29.70
C GLU A 441 -5.17 8.65 -30.45
N VAL A 442 -4.79 7.51 -29.84
CA VAL A 442 -5.00 6.18 -30.42
C VAL A 442 -6.49 5.93 -30.69
N TRP A 443 -7.36 6.25 -29.73
CA TRP A 443 -8.81 6.14 -29.91
C TRP A 443 -9.32 7.02 -31.05
N GLN A 444 -8.90 8.29 -31.12
CA GLN A 444 -9.27 9.19 -32.22
C GLN A 444 -8.82 8.65 -33.58
N THR A 445 -7.60 8.10 -33.70
CA THR A 445 -7.15 7.49 -34.96
C THR A 445 -7.97 6.26 -35.33
N ALA A 446 -8.40 5.46 -34.36
CA ALA A 446 -9.27 4.30 -34.58
C ALA A 446 -10.67 4.72 -35.06
N VAL A 447 -11.26 5.75 -34.45
CA VAL A 447 -12.55 6.34 -34.89
C VAL A 447 -12.44 6.87 -36.31
N ARG A 448 -11.37 7.60 -36.66
CA ARG A 448 -11.12 8.06 -38.03
C ARG A 448 -11.00 6.89 -39.02
N ARG A 449 -10.30 5.82 -38.65
CA ARG A 449 -10.19 4.59 -39.46
C ARG A 449 -11.53 3.90 -39.67
N ALA A 450 -12.32 3.72 -38.61
CA ALA A 450 -13.65 3.13 -38.67
C ALA A 450 -14.57 3.94 -39.59
N ARG A 451 -14.55 5.28 -39.48
CA ARG A 451 -15.33 6.17 -40.34
C ARG A 451 -14.93 6.07 -41.82
N ARG A 452 -13.62 6.00 -42.12
CA ARG A 452 -13.14 5.76 -43.50
C ARG A 452 -13.60 4.41 -44.04
N HIS A 453 -13.55 3.37 -43.21
CA HIS A 453 -14.01 2.04 -43.59
C HIS A 453 -15.52 2.02 -43.87
N GLN A 454 -16.32 2.66 -43.02
CA GLN A 454 -17.76 2.81 -43.23
C GLN A 454 -18.05 3.52 -44.57
N HIS A 455 -17.41 4.65 -44.85
CA HIS A 455 -17.57 5.34 -46.13
C HIS A 455 -17.13 4.49 -47.33
N MET A 456 -16.09 3.67 -47.18
CA MET A 456 -15.67 2.73 -48.23
C MET A 456 -16.71 1.63 -48.46
N GLN A 457 -17.34 1.12 -47.40
CA GLN A 457 -18.44 0.15 -47.51
C GLN A 457 -19.68 0.77 -48.14
N GLU A 458 -20.07 1.99 -47.75
CA GLU A 458 -21.18 2.73 -48.36
C GLU A 458 -20.96 2.93 -49.87
N ARG A 459 -19.75 3.32 -50.29
CA ARG A 459 -19.39 3.44 -51.71
C ARG A 459 -19.47 2.11 -52.46
N LYS A 460 -18.99 1.02 -51.86
CA LYS A 460 -19.10 -0.33 -52.45
C LYS A 460 -20.55 -0.77 -52.59
N ALA A 461 -21.39 -0.52 -51.58
CA ALA A 461 -22.80 -0.84 -51.60
C ALA A 461 -23.54 -0.05 -52.70
N LEU A 462 -23.25 1.24 -52.85
CA LEU A 462 -23.80 2.07 -53.94
C LEU A 462 -23.35 1.57 -55.32
N ALA A 463 -22.08 1.21 -55.49
CA ALA A 463 -21.57 0.65 -56.74
C ALA A 463 -22.23 -0.70 -57.08
N GLN A 464 -22.45 -1.56 -56.08
CA GLN A 464 -23.17 -2.82 -56.26
C GLN A 464 -24.65 -2.60 -56.62
N LEU A 465 -25.32 -1.64 -55.98
CA LEU A 465 -26.67 -1.24 -56.31
C LEU A 465 -26.75 -0.76 -57.77
N GLN A 466 -25.85 0.13 -58.18
CA GLN A 466 -25.76 0.61 -59.57
C GLN A 466 -25.53 -0.54 -60.55
N ALA A 467 -24.55 -1.42 -60.29
CA ALA A 467 -24.32 -2.59 -61.12
C ALA A 467 -25.54 -3.52 -61.21
N SER A 468 -26.29 -3.69 -60.11
CA SER A 468 -27.53 -4.47 -60.10
C SER A 468 -28.65 -3.81 -60.91
N GLN A 469 -28.75 -2.48 -60.86
CA GLN A 469 -29.70 -1.69 -61.66
C GLN A 469 -29.36 -1.75 -63.14
N GLU A 470 -28.08 -1.60 -63.50
CA GLU A 470 -27.59 -1.76 -64.88
C GLU A 470 -27.85 -3.17 -65.39
N ALA A 471 -27.58 -4.21 -64.60
CA ALA A 471 -27.88 -5.58 -64.96
C ALA A 471 -29.39 -5.82 -65.15
N TYR A 472 -30.24 -5.22 -64.31
CA TYR A 472 -31.69 -5.28 -64.48
C TYR A 472 -32.14 -4.54 -65.75
N ALA A 473 -31.62 -3.34 -66.00
CA ALA A 473 -31.90 -2.56 -67.22
C ALA A 473 -31.47 -3.31 -68.48
N ALA A 474 -30.30 -3.94 -68.47
CA ALA A 474 -29.81 -4.78 -69.57
C ALA A 474 -30.73 -6.00 -69.82
N ARG A 475 -31.22 -6.66 -68.75
CA ARG A 475 -32.23 -7.72 -68.89
C ARG A 475 -33.52 -7.19 -69.49
N LEU A 476 -33.97 -6.00 -69.09
CA LEU A 476 -35.18 -5.37 -69.60
C LEU A 476 -35.03 -5.01 -71.09
N ALA A 477 -33.87 -4.46 -71.48
CA ALA A 477 -33.51 -4.20 -72.86
C ALA A 477 -33.53 -5.49 -73.69
N LYS A 478 -32.92 -6.58 -73.20
CA LYS A 478 -32.95 -7.90 -73.83
C LYS A 478 -34.36 -8.48 -73.94
N VAL A 479 -35.22 -8.27 -72.93
CA VAL A 479 -36.64 -8.64 -73.02
C VAL A 479 -37.36 -7.82 -74.10
N GLY A 480 -37.01 -6.53 -74.23
CA GLY A 480 -37.46 -5.67 -75.33
C GLY A 480 -37.01 -6.18 -76.70
N GLU A 481 -35.73 -6.49 -76.87
CA GLU A 481 -35.15 -7.07 -78.10
C GLU A 481 -35.82 -8.39 -78.46
N THR A 482 -35.93 -9.33 -77.51
CA THR A 482 -36.59 -10.63 -77.75
C THR A 482 -38.08 -10.49 -78.03
N ARG A 483 -38.77 -9.46 -77.51
CA ARG A 483 -40.14 -9.12 -77.93
C ARG A 483 -40.17 -8.57 -79.36
N GLY A 484 -39.20 -7.74 -79.74
CA GLY A 484 -38.99 -7.27 -81.12
C GLY A 484 -38.70 -8.41 -82.10
N GLU A 485 -37.91 -9.40 -81.70
CA GLU A 485 -37.63 -10.62 -82.47
C GLU A 485 -38.83 -11.58 -82.52
N LYS A 486 -39.66 -11.63 -81.47
CA LYS A 486 -40.92 -12.42 -81.49
C LYS A 486 -42.02 -11.76 -82.32
N THR A 487 -41.94 -10.45 -82.52
CA THR A 487 -42.59 -9.75 -83.63
C THR A 487 -41.81 -9.90 -84.93
N GLU A 488 -41.09 -11.00 -85.12
CA GLU A 488 -40.88 -11.56 -86.46
C GLU A 488 -42.24 -11.57 -87.14
N SER A 489 -42.41 -10.64 -88.08
CA SER A 489 -43.56 -10.58 -88.95
C SER A 489 -43.80 -11.99 -89.49
N GLN A 490 -45.07 -12.41 -89.60
CA GLN A 490 -45.45 -13.68 -90.23
C GLN A 490 -44.69 -13.90 -91.56
N ALA A 491 -44.35 -12.81 -92.27
CA ALA A 491 -43.49 -12.80 -93.45
C ALA A 491 -42.09 -13.41 -93.20
N GLN A 492 -41.36 -13.00 -92.16
CA GLN A 492 -40.02 -13.50 -91.86
C GLN A 492 -40.02 -14.98 -91.46
N LYS A 493 -41.05 -15.44 -90.74
CA LYS A 493 -41.23 -16.88 -90.42
C LYS A 493 -41.50 -17.70 -91.68
N ASN A 494 -42.31 -17.18 -92.60
CA ASN A 494 -42.55 -17.81 -93.90
C ASN A 494 -41.28 -17.88 -94.74
N ASP A 495 -40.45 -16.83 -94.74
CA ASP A 495 -39.20 -16.83 -95.50
C ASP A 495 -38.16 -17.80 -94.93
N LYS A 496 -38.05 -17.89 -93.60
CA LYS A 496 -37.21 -18.92 -92.94
C LYS A 496 -37.71 -20.33 -93.23
N LEU A 497 -39.02 -20.56 -93.28
CA LEU A 497 -39.59 -21.86 -93.64
C LEU A 497 -39.31 -22.20 -95.10
N LYS A 498 -39.49 -21.25 -96.02
CA LYS A 498 -39.15 -21.40 -97.45
C LYS A 498 -37.68 -21.74 -97.62
N ALA A 499 -36.77 -21.04 -96.95
CA ALA A 499 -35.34 -21.31 -97.00
C ALA A 499 -35.00 -22.73 -96.52
N ARG A 500 -35.60 -23.19 -95.41
CA ARG A 500 -35.42 -24.58 -94.93
C ARG A 500 -35.95 -25.62 -95.90
N ILE A 501 -37.12 -25.39 -96.49
CA ILE A 501 -37.71 -26.28 -97.50
C ILE A 501 -36.82 -26.34 -98.74
N GLN A 502 -36.31 -25.20 -99.22
CA GLN A 502 -35.41 -25.13 -100.37
C GLN A 502 -34.10 -25.88 -100.11
N VAL A 503 -33.47 -25.69 -98.94
CA VAL A 503 -32.25 -26.43 -98.56
C VAL A 503 -32.52 -27.93 -98.49
N SER A 504 -33.62 -28.35 -97.86
CA SER A 504 -34.00 -29.77 -97.79
C SER A 504 -34.24 -30.38 -99.18
N LEU A 505 -34.89 -29.65 -100.08
CA LEU A 505 -35.14 -30.09 -101.46
C LEU A 505 -33.84 -30.21 -102.26
N MET A 506 -32.93 -29.23 -102.11
CA MET A 506 -31.61 -29.31 -102.75
C MET A 506 -30.82 -30.51 -102.25
N GLN A 507 -30.82 -30.76 -100.94
CA GLN A 507 -30.14 -31.90 -100.36
C GLN A 507 -30.72 -33.24 -100.86
N GLN A 508 -32.04 -33.35 -100.97
CA GLN A 508 -32.70 -34.54 -101.55
C GLN A 508 -32.34 -34.74 -103.03
N LEU A 509 -32.28 -33.67 -103.82
CA LEU A 509 -31.86 -33.75 -105.23
C LEU A 509 -30.39 -34.15 -105.37
N GLU A 510 -29.51 -33.68 -104.48
CA GLU A 510 -28.11 -34.09 -104.45
C GLU A 510 -27.94 -35.56 -104.05
N GLU A 511 -28.67 -36.01 -103.04
CA GLU A 511 -28.70 -37.42 -102.62
C GLU A 511 -29.21 -38.31 -103.76
N GLN A 512 -30.26 -37.90 -104.47
CA GLN A 512 -30.78 -38.62 -105.62
C GLN A 512 -29.75 -38.68 -106.78
N ARG A 513 -29.08 -37.56 -107.08
CA ARG A 513 -28.00 -37.53 -108.09
C ARG A 513 -26.84 -38.45 -107.72
N LYS A 514 -26.45 -38.50 -106.44
CA LYS A 514 -25.41 -39.42 -105.96
C LYS A 514 -25.82 -40.88 -106.16
N LEU A 515 -27.04 -41.24 -105.76
CA LEU A 515 -27.56 -42.60 -105.95
C LEU A 515 -27.62 -43.00 -107.43
N ASP A 516 -27.99 -42.10 -108.32
CA ASP A 516 -28.01 -42.37 -109.75
C ASP A 516 -26.59 -42.51 -110.33
N CYS A 517 -25.64 -41.69 -109.89
CA CYS A 517 -24.21 -41.83 -110.24
C CYS A 517 -23.66 -43.18 -109.77
N ASP A 518 -23.96 -43.61 -108.55
CA ASP A 518 -23.52 -44.89 -107.99
C ASP A 518 -24.13 -46.07 -108.77
N ARG A 519 -25.40 -45.98 -109.15
CA ARG A 519 -26.05 -46.98 -110.03
C ARG A 519 -25.36 -47.08 -111.39
N ILE A 520 -25.01 -45.94 -112.00
CA ILE A 520 -24.29 -45.91 -113.28
C ILE A 520 -22.90 -46.52 -113.11
N LEU A 521 -22.19 -46.19 -112.02
CA LEU A 521 -20.87 -46.72 -111.70
C LEU A 521 -20.92 -48.25 -111.59
N ILE A 522 -21.81 -48.78 -110.74
CA ILE A 522 -21.97 -50.24 -110.53
C ILE A 522 -22.30 -50.93 -111.85
N ALA A 523 -23.23 -50.39 -112.65
CA ALA A 523 -23.57 -50.95 -113.95
C ALA A 523 -22.40 -50.92 -114.94
N SER A 524 -21.53 -49.90 -114.86
CA SER A 524 -20.32 -49.81 -115.67
C SER A 524 -19.26 -50.81 -115.24
N GLU A 525 -19.07 -51.00 -113.93
CA GLU A 525 -18.14 -51.97 -113.36
C GLU A 525 -18.55 -53.40 -113.73
N GLN A 526 -19.83 -53.73 -113.60
CA GLN A 526 -20.36 -55.02 -114.04
C GLN A 526 -20.14 -55.28 -115.53
N LYS A 527 -20.29 -54.26 -116.39
CA LYS A 527 -20.00 -54.37 -117.83
C LYS A 527 -18.51 -54.61 -118.09
N VAL A 528 -17.62 -53.90 -117.37
CA VAL A 528 -16.17 -54.08 -117.47
C VAL A 528 -15.75 -55.45 -116.96
N GLU A 529 -16.32 -55.92 -115.86
CA GLU A 529 -16.04 -57.23 -115.27
C GLU A 529 -16.54 -58.36 -116.17
N ALA A 530 -17.75 -58.25 -116.75
CA ALA A 530 -18.24 -59.16 -117.77
C ALA A 530 -17.37 -59.14 -119.05
N ALA A 531 -16.75 -58.01 -119.39
CA ALA A 531 -15.78 -57.93 -120.49
C ALA A 531 -14.44 -58.57 -120.12
N ARG A 532 -13.95 -58.40 -118.89
CA ARG A 532 -12.75 -59.07 -118.35
C ARG A 532 -12.93 -60.59 -118.32
N TYR A 533 -14.08 -61.07 -117.84
CA TYR A 533 -14.42 -62.49 -117.81
C TYR A 533 -14.43 -63.09 -119.22
N ARG A 534 -15.01 -62.38 -120.20
CA ARG A 534 -14.96 -62.78 -121.62
C ARG A 534 -13.54 -62.82 -122.19
N ARG A 535 -12.68 -61.85 -121.85
CA ARG A 535 -11.26 -61.83 -122.26
C ARG A 535 -10.48 -62.98 -121.63
N TYR A 536 -10.69 -63.25 -120.34
CA TYR A 536 -10.02 -64.34 -119.62
C TYR A 536 -10.38 -65.72 -120.21
N HIS A 537 -11.67 -65.95 -120.51
CA HIS A 537 -12.10 -67.20 -121.14
C HIS A 537 -11.71 -67.35 -122.61
N HIS A 538 -11.55 -66.25 -123.36
CA HIS A 538 -11.03 -66.30 -124.74
C HIS A 538 -9.51 -66.46 -124.81
N ALA A 539 -8.75 -65.87 -123.89
CA ALA A 539 -7.29 -66.01 -123.84
C ALA A 539 -6.87 -67.46 -123.55
N ASN A 540 -7.61 -68.17 -122.69
CA ASN A 540 -7.30 -69.58 -122.38
C ASN A 540 -7.72 -70.60 -123.46
N LYS A 541 -8.40 -70.19 -124.54
CA LYS A 541 -8.81 -71.09 -125.64
C LYS A 541 -7.86 -71.11 -126.85
N TYR A 542 -6.86 -70.23 -126.90
CA TYR A 542 -5.92 -70.13 -128.02
C TYR A 542 -4.43 -70.13 -127.60
N ASN A 543 -4.07 -70.85 -126.52
CA ASN A 543 -2.67 -71.25 -126.26
C ASN A 543 -2.25 -72.44 -127.14
N PHE A 544 -2.65 -72.43 -128.41
CA PHE A 544 -2.27 -73.45 -129.39
C PHE A 544 -0.88 -73.18 -129.98
N LEU A 545 -0.37 -71.96 -129.86
CA LEU A 545 0.97 -71.57 -130.36
C LEU A 545 2.10 -71.87 -129.36
N GLU A 546 1.87 -71.74 -128.05
CA GLU A 546 2.90 -72.02 -127.03
C GLU A 546 3.18 -73.52 -126.81
N ARG A 547 2.26 -74.43 -127.20
CA ARG A 547 2.43 -75.89 -127.01
C ARG A 547 2.96 -76.62 -128.26
N ALA A 548 2.97 -75.98 -129.42
CA ALA A 548 3.55 -76.53 -130.66
C ALA A 548 4.91 -75.92 -131.02
N PHE A 549 5.19 -74.69 -130.56
CA PHE A 549 6.45 -73.98 -130.79
C PHE A 549 6.94 -73.41 -129.46
N GLY A 550 7.70 -74.21 -128.71
CA GLY A 550 8.26 -73.79 -127.43
C GLY A 550 9.03 -72.47 -127.54
N GLU A 551 8.68 -71.54 -126.63
CA GLU A 551 9.33 -70.34 -126.07
C GLU A 551 10.36 -69.48 -126.87
N GLN A 552 10.71 -69.79 -128.12
CA GLN A 552 11.79 -69.15 -128.86
C GLN A 552 11.37 -68.48 -130.18
N VAL A 553 10.08 -68.16 -130.36
CA VAL A 553 9.63 -67.40 -131.54
C VAL A 553 9.37 -65.94 -131.15
N LYS A 554 10.38 -65.09 -131.42
CA LYS A 554 10.29 -63.64 -131.33
C LYS A 554 9.32 -63.11 -132.39
N PHE A 555 8.16 -62.64 -131.95
CA PHE A 555 7.14 -62.04 -132.83
C PHE A 555 7.59 -60.64 -133.26
N ASP A 556 7.90 -60.49 -134.55
CA ASP A 556 8.38 -59.27 -135.20
C ASP A 556 7.32 -58.14 -135.13
N HIS A 557 7.70 -56.99 -134.60
CA HIS A 557 6.82 -55.86 -134.28
C HIS A 557 6.39 -55.03 -135.51
N LYS A 558 6.68 -55.49 -136.74
CA LYS A 558 6.35 -54.78 -137.99
C LYS A 558 4.86 -54.73 -138.36
N TYR A 559 3.99 -55.50 -137.69
CA TYR A 559 2.57 -55.59 -138.08
C TYR A 559 1.60 -55.77 -136.89
N SER A 560 1.32 -54.72 -136.09
CA SER A 560 0.00 -54.59 -135.43
C SER A 560 -0.30 -53.18 -134.90
N TYR A 561 -0.79 -52.34 -135.82
CA TYR A 561 -1.91 -51.40 -135.71
C TYR A 561 -2.39 -50.93 -134.31
N THR A 562 -2.11 -49.67 -133.98
CA THR A 562 -2.76 -48.88 -132.90
C THR A 562 -3.99 -48.12 -133.42
N PRO A 563 -5.15 -48.16 -132.76
CA PRO A 563 -6.21 -47.18 -133.00
C PRO A 563 -6.00 -45.95 -132.09
N SER A 564 -5.60 -44.85 -132.72
CA SER A 564 -5.72 -43.48 -132.21
C SER A 564 -7.16 -42.99 -132.34
N ARG A 565 -7.73 -42.42 -131.27
CA ARG A 565 -8.85 -41.44 -131.33
C ARG A 565 -8.95 -40.70 -129.99
N LYS A 566 -8.35 -39.51 -129.87
CA LYS A 566 -8.94 -38.18 -130.11
C LYS A 566 -10.15 -37.84 -129.21
N GLY A 567 -9.87 -36.94 -128.25
CA GLY A 567 -10.64 -35.71 -128.04
C GLY A 567 -11.84 -35.78 -127.10
N ARG A 568 -11.88 -34.91 -126.08
CA ARG A 568 -12.71 -33.68 -126.09
C ARG A 568 -12.48 -32.86 -124.80
N GLN A 569 -11.83 -31.72 -124.95
CA GLN A 569 -11.93 -30.58 -124.02
C GLN A 569 -13.30 -29.90 -124.21
N GLN A 570 -14.00 -29.60 -123.13
CA GLN A 570 -14.88 -28.44 -122.95
C GLN A 570 -14.73 -28.03 -121.48
N MET A 571 -14.11 -26.89 -121.14
CA MET A 571 -14.60 -25.50 -121.20
C MET A 571 -15.78 -25.20 -120.26
N SER A 572 -15.59 -24.11 -119.50
CA SER A 572 -16.58 -23.23 -118.86
C SER A 572 -17.32 -23.76 -117.61
N GLN A 573 -17.62 -22.99 -116.57
CA GLN A 573 -17.59 -21.54 -116.40
C GLN A 573 -17.69 -21.22 -114.91
N SER A 574 -16.99 -20.17 -114.52
CA SER A 574 -17.27 -19.30 -113.38
C SER A 574 -18.74 -18.87 -113.33
N THR A 575 -19.32 -18.85 -112.12
CA THR A 575 -20.24 -17.78 -111.71
C THR A 575 -20.04 -17.49 -110.23
N ASP A 576 -19.58 -16.26 -109.99
CA ASP A 576 -19.72 -15.51 -108.76
C ASP A 576 -21.16 -15.54 -108.23
N GLY A 577 -21.31 -15.36 -106.92
CA GLY A 577 -22.60 -15.11 -106.30
C GLY A 577 -22.51 -14.88 -104.80
N LEU A 578 -22.22 -13.62 -104.45
CA LEU A 578 -22.64 -12.83 -103.27
C LEU A 578 -22.73 -13.51 -101.89
#